data_AF-A0A5C5U1F0-F1
#
_entry.id   AF-A0A5C5U1F0-F1
#
_cell.length_a   1.000
_cell.length_b   1.000
_cell.length_c   1.000
_cell.angle_alpha   90.00
_cell.angle_beta   90.00
_cell.angle_gamma   90.00
#
_symmetry.space_group_name_H-M   'P 1'
#
loop_
_entity.id
_entity.type
_entity.pdbx_description
1 polymer ?
#
loop_
_entity_poly.entity_id
_entity_poly.type
_entity_poly.pdbx_seq_one_letter_code
_entity_poly.pdbx_strand_id
1 'polypeptide(L)'
;MKTLKRHPIPFRDPDGTPCVRIPLSDGRNFAELYADDYQALLERGITGNWQHNVPNRISRRSHRSYVQCHVPLNGRARSGGRMTAVTVARLIANAPKGRKVYYRDGNTLNLRRDNLRLRDGYTRLDLKALLALPKETTEASVGYEA
;
A
#
# COMPACT_ATOMS: atom_id res chain seq x y z
N MET A 1 6.38 15.14 17.42
CA MET A 1 4.99 15.20 16.89
C MET A 1 4.30 13.87 17.17
N LYS A 2 3.20 13.85 17.93
CA LYS A 2 2.37 12.65 18.09
C LYS A 2 1.72 12.35 16.73
N THR A 3 1.98 11.18 16.17
CA THR A 3 1.27 10.72 14.97
C THR A 3 -0.17 10.43 15.38
N LEU A 4 -1.12 11.27 14.96
CA LEU A 4 -2.54 11.00 15.20
C LEU A 4 -2.87 9.64 14.58
N LYS A 5 -3.43 8.73 15.39
CA LYS A 5 -3.94 7.45 14.88
C LYS A 5 -5.06 7.76 13.88
N ARG A 6 -4.86 7.34 12.63
CA ARG A 6 -5.86 7.52 11.57
C ARG A 6 -6.74 6.29 11.56
N HIS A 7 -8.01 6.49 11.85
CA HIS A 7 -8.98 5.40 11.91
C HIS A 7 -9.68 5.25 10.56
N PRO A 8 -9.76 4.03 9.99
CA PRO A 8 -10.56 3.77 8.81
C PRO A 8 -12.05 4.01 9.12
N ILE A 9 -12.78 4.60 8.19
CA ILE A 9 -14.22 4.86 8.31
C ILE A 9 -14.96 3.87 7.40
N PRO A 10 -15.67 2.86 7.95
CA PRO A 10 -16.43 1.91 7.15
C PRO A 10 -17.66 2.57 6.52
N PHE A 11 -18.03 2.14 5.31
CA PHE A 11 -19.25 2.54 4.62
C PHE A 11 -19.69 1.46 3.62
N ARG A 12 -20.86 1.63 3.01
CA ARG A 12 -21.31 0.83 1.85
C ARG A 12 -21.41 1.73 0.63
N ASP A 13 -20.99 1.23 -0.52
CA ASP A 13 -21.19 1.93 -1.79
C ASP A 13 -22.64 1.80 -2.30
N PRO A 14 -23.02 2.43 -3.44
CA PRO A 14 -24.39 2.35 -3.97
C PRO A 14 -24.88 0.92 -4.27
N ASP A 15 -23.96 -0.01 -4.56
CA ASP A 15 -24.28 -1.42 -4.81
C ASP A 15 -24.37 -2.23 -3.51
N GLY A 16 -24.22 -1.58 -2.35
CA GLY A 16 -24.22 -2.21 -1.04
C GLY A 16 -22.89 -2.89 -0.66
N THR A 17 -21.84 -2.75 -1.47
CA THR A 17 -20.55 -3.41 -1.26
C THR A 17 -19.81 -2.75 -0.09
N PRO A 18 -19.32 -3.52 0.90
CA PRO A 18 -18.53 -2.98 2.01
C PRO A 18 -17.24 -2.30 1.54
N CYS A 19 -17.07 -1.04 1.93
CA CYS A 19 -15.92 -0.21 1.60
C CYS A 19 -15.37 0.49 2.85
N VAL A 20 -14.15 1.03 2.74
CA VAL A 20 -13.53 1.83 3.80
C VAL A 20 -12.91 3.10 3.24
N ARG A 21 -13.01 4.19 4.00
CA ARG A 21 -12.30 5.46 3.77
C ARG A 21 -11.10 5.55 4.70
N ILE A 22 -9.91 5.66 4.13
CA ILE A 22 -8.65 5.75 4.87
C ILE A 22 -8.16 7.20 4.87
N PRO A 23 -8.07 7.87 6.04
CA PRO A 23 -7.54 9.22 6.11
C PRO A 23 -6.07 9.27 5.68
N LEU A 24 -5.73 10.21 4.78
CA LEU A 24 -4.36 10.41 4.29
C LEU A 24 -3.58 11.39 5.17
N SER A 25 -2.29 11.51 4.93
CA SER A 25 -1.39 12.32 5.77
C SER A 25 -1.59 13.81 5.71
N ASP A 26 -2.30 14.30 4.71
CA ASP A 26 -2.69 15.69 4.59
C ASP A 26 -3.87 16.05 5.51
N GLY A 27 -4.53 15.07 6.13
CA GLY A 27 -5.69 15.27 7.01
C GLY A 27 -6.95 15.78 6.29
N ARG A 28 -6.93 15.85 4.95
CA ARG A 28 -8.02 16.42 4.15
C ARG A 28 -8.59 15.40 3.17
N ASN A 29 -7.73 14.53 2.63
CA ASN A 29 -8.12 13.55 1.64
C ASN A 29 -8.32 12.17 2.27
N PHE A 30 -9.20 11.39 1.65
CA PHE A 30 -9.43 9.99 1.97
C PHE A 30 -9.13 9.16 0.74
N ALA A 31 -8.52 8.00 0.94
CA ALA A 31 -8.50 6.95 -0.08
C ALA A 31 -9.66 5.99 0.17
N GLU A 32 -10.33 5.55 -0.90
CA GLU A 32 -11.44 4.60 -0.84
C GLU A 32 -11.03 3.26 -1.45
N LEU A 33 -11.36 2.16 -0.80
CA LEU A 33 -11.16 0.80 -1.29
C LEU A 33 -12.19 -0.15 -0.69
N TYR A 34 -12.28 -1.36 -1.23
CA TYR A 34 -13.11 -2.39 -0.63
C TYR A 34 -12.56 -2.83 0.72
N ALA A 35 -13.47 -3.21 1.63
CA ALA A 35 -13.10 -3.55 3.00
C ALA A 35 -12.20 -4.81 3.07
N ASP A 36 -12.41 -5.78 2.18
CA ASP A 36 -11.60 -6.99 2.08
C ASP A 36 -10.19 -6.72 1.53
N ASP A 37 -10.06 -5.83 0.53
CA ASP A 37 -8.76 -5.36 0.04
C ASP A 37 -7.98 -4.66 1.18
N TYR A 38 -8.66 -3.87 2.01
CA TYR A 38 -8.04 -3.23 3.17
C TYR A 38 -7.59 -4.26 4.22
N GLN A 39 -8.44 -5.24 4.53
CA GLN A 39 -8.10 -6.32 5.46
C GLN A 39 -6.89 -7.13 4.97
N ALA A 40 -6.83 -7.47 3.69
CA ALA A 40 -5.69 -8.16 3.08
C ALA A 40 -4.39 -7.35 3.17
N LEU A 41 -4.46 -6.02 3.12
CA LEU A 41 -3.29 -5.16 3.36
C LEU A 41 -2.83 -5.21 4.82
N LEU A 42 -3.77 -5.17 5.78
CA LEU A 42 -3.45 -5.28 7.21
C LEU A 42 -2.78 -6.61 7.55
N GLU A 43 -3.27 -7.71 6.99
CA GLU A 43 -2.69 -9.06 7.15
C GLU A 43 -1.26 -9.16 6.60
N ARG A 44 -0.90 -8.31 5.63
CA ARG A 44 0.47 -8.17 5.09
C ARG A 44 1.33 -7.18 5.89
N GLY A 45 0.84 -6.67 7.02
CA GLY A 45 1.52 -5.67 7.85
C GLY A 45 1.49 -4.25 7.26
N ILE A 46 0.67 -4.00 6.23
CA ILE A 46 0.56 -2.69 5.58
C ILE A 46 -0.52 -1.88 6.31
N THR A 47 -0.07 -0.96 7.16
CA THR A 47 -0.98 -0.11 7.96
C THR A 47 -1.63 1.00 7.12
N GLY A 48 -2.69 1.63 7.65
CA GLY A 48 -3.37 2.79 7.04
C GLY A 48 -2.58 4.12 7.07
N ASN A 49 -1.28 4.10 7.38
CA ASN A 49 -0.42 5.30 7.38
C ASN A 49 -0.01 5.70 5.97
N TRP A 50 -0.99 6.16 5.18
CA TRP A 50 -0.81 6.47 3.77
C TRP A 50 -0.57 7.96 3.53
N GLN A 51 0.06 8.27 2.40
CA GLN A 51 0.39 9.61 1.96
C GLN A 51 -0.18 9.85 0.57
N HIS A 52 -0.77 11.02 0.37
CA HIS A 52 -1.16 11.50 -0.95
C HIS A 52 0.03 12.25 -1.56
N ASN A 53 0.68 11.65 -2.55
CA ASN A 53 1.68 12.37 -3.33
C ASN A 53 0.97 13.23 -4.37
N VAL A 54 0.83 14.52 -4.10
CA VAL A 54 0.23 15.48 -5.03
C VAL A 54 1.33 16.03 -5.95
N PRO A 55 1.13 16.06 -7.28
CA PRO A 55 2.11 16.60 -8.20
C PRO A 55 2.38 18.09 -7.91
N ASN A 56 3.66 18.46 -7.81
CA ASN A 56 4.04 19.86 -7.74
C ASN A 56 3.85 20.49 -9.14
N ARG A 57 2.95 21.47 -9.26
CA ARG A 57 2.63 22.17 -10.52
C ARG A 57 3.85 22.87 -11.16
N ILE A 58 4.89 23.14 -10.38
CA ILE A 58 6.15 23.76 -10.86
C ILE A 58 7.05 22.72 -11.54
N SER A 59 6.99 21.45 -11.12
CA SER A 59 7.89 20.41 -11.61
C SER A 59 7.25 19.57 -12.71
N ARG A 60 7.81 19.66 -13.92
CA ARG A 60 7.43 18.79 -15.04
C ARG A 60 7.82 17.31 -14.85
N ARG A 61 8.42 16.93 -13.72
CA ARG A 61 8.86 15.54 -13.45
C ARG A 61 7.86 14.74 -12.61
N SER A 62 7.01 15.40 -11.82
CA SER A 62 6.00 14.75 -10.98
C SER A 62 4.62 15.09 -11.52
N HIS A 63 4.18 14.38 -12.57
CA HIS A 63 2.90 14.65 -13.25
C HIS A 63 1.72 13.85 -12.68
N ARG A 64 1.93 12.99 -11.68
CA ARG A 64 0.93 12.00 -11.28
C ARG A 64 0.67 12.06 -9.80
N SER A 65 -0.60 12.26 -9.47
CA SER A 65 -1.10 12.05 -8.12
C SER A 65 -1.19 10.56 -7.83
N TYR A 66 -0.86 10.14 -6.62
CA TYR A 66 -1.06 8.75 -6.19
C TYR A 66 -1.02 8.62 -4.68
N VAL A 67 -1.63 7.56 -4.17
CA VAL A 67 -1.55 7.18 -2.76
C VAL A 67 -0.39 6.21 -2.59
N GLN A 68 0.50 6.50 -1.64
CA GLN A 68 1.64 5.65 -1.29
C GLN A 68 1.66 5.31 0.19
N CYS A 69 2.26 4.17 0.51
CA CYS A 69 2.63 3.77 1.86
C CYS A 69 4.12 3.43 1.91
N HIS A 70 4.66 3.32 3.11
CA HIS A 70 6.04 2.88 3.34
C HIS A 70 6.03 1.45 3.85
N VAL A 71 6.77 0.57 3.20
CA VAL A 71 6.92 -0.83 3.60
C VAL A 71 8.40 -1.15 3.87
N PRO A 72 8.72 -2.02 4.84
CA PRO A 72 10.09 -2.39 5.12
C PRO A 72 10.71 -3.14 3.93
N LEU A 73 11.91 -2.75 3.52
CA LEU A 73 12.65 -3.48 2.49
C LEU A 73 13.15 -4.83 3.07
N ASN A 74 12.97 -5.92 2.33
CA ASN A 74 13.40 -7.28 2.68
C ASN A 74 12.78 -7.86 3.97
N GLY A 75 11.57 -7.45 4.33
CA GLY A 75 10.86 -7.98 5.50
C GLY A 75 11.52 -7.69 6.86
N ARG A 76 12.63 -6.93 6.89
CA ARG A 76 13.34 -6.57 8.13
C ARG A 76 12.82 -5.24 8.66
N ALA A 77 11.74 -5.30 9.43
CA ALA A 77 11.21 -4.15 10.20
C ALA A 77 12.03 -3.83 11.47
N ARG A 78 13.35 -4.13 11.50
CA ARG A 78 14.19 -3.78 12.65
C ARG A 78 14.45 -2.26 12.67
N SER A 79 14.57 -1.69 13.86
CA SER A 79 14.93 -0.27 14.08
C SER A 79 16.10 0.14 13.19
N GLY A 80 15.85 1.05 12.24
CA GLY A 80 16.84 1.52 11.25
C GLY A 80 16.75 0.90 9.86
N GLY A 81 15.83 -0.05 9.63
CA GLY A 81 15.59 -0.64 8.31
C GLY A 81 15.13 0.39 7.27
N ARG A 82 15.68 0.33 6.05
CA ARG A 82 15.29 1.22 4.96
C ARG A 82 13.85 0.93 4.53
N MET A 83 12.97 1.91 4.68
CA MET A 83 11.61 1.84 4.17
C MET A 83 11.59 2.16 2.67
N THR A 84 10.74 1.46 1.91
CA THR A 84 10.50 1.73 0.49
C THR A 84 9.09 2.25 0.32
N ALA A 85 8.96 3.37 -0.40
CA ALA A 85 7.67 3.90 -0.80
C ALA A 85 7.06 3.03 -1.90
N VAL A 86 5.82 2.59 -1.70
CA VAL A 86 5.06 1.78 -2.65
C VAL A 86 3.68 2.37 -2.82
N THR A 87 3.20 2.46 -4.06
CA THR A 87 1.84 2.91 -4.33
C THR A 87 0.83 1.87 -3.85
N VAL A 88 -0.19 2.29 -3.11
CA VAL A 88 -1.21 1.38 -2.55
C VAL A 88 -1.98 0.66 -3.67
N ALA A 89 -2.24 1.35 -4.79
CA ALA A 89 -2.89 0.74 -5.96
C ALA A 89 -2.11 -0.48 -6.53
N ARG A 90 -0.77 -0.48 -6.44
CA ARG A 90 0.03 -1.65 -6.86
C ARG A 90 -0.15 -2.84 -5.93
N LEU A 91 -0.28 -2.59 -4.63
CA LEU A 91 -0.46 -3.61 -3.61
C LEU A 91 -1.82 -4.30 -3.77
N ILE A 92 -2.88 -3.51 -3.99
CA ILE A 92 -4.24 -4.02 -4.23
C ILE A 92 -4.31 -4.80 -5.54
N ALA A 93 -3.77 -4.24 -6.63
CA ALA A 93 -3.79 -4.91 -7.94
C ALA A 93 -2.80 -6.09 -8.06
N ASN A 94 -2.03 -6.40 -7.01
CA ASN A 94 -0.91 -7.35 -7.03
C ASN A 94 -0.03 -7.19 -8.28
N ALA A 95 0.29 -5.94 -8.62
CA ALA A 95 0.94 -5.60 -9.89
C ALA A 95 2.36 -6.17 -9.98
N PRO A 96 2.68 -7.06 -10.94
CA PRO A 96 4.00 -7.67 -11.02
C PRO A 96 5.04 -6.64 -11.49
N LYS A 97 6.31 -7.06 -11.43
CA LYS A 97 7.43 -6.31 -12.02
C LYS A 97 7.15 -6.05 -13.50
N GLY A 98 7.51 -4.86 -14.00
CA GLY A 98 7.28 -4.49 -15.41
C GLY A 98 5.84 -4.11 -15.77
N ARG A 99 4.88 -4.13 -14.82
CA ARG A 99 3.51 -3.65 -15.08
C ARG A 99 3.25 -2.36 -14.31
N LYS A 100 2.44 -1.46 -14.88
CA LYS A 100 1.96 -0.22 -14.25
C LYS A 100 0.47 -0.33 -13.94
N VAL A 101 0.04 0.34 -12.86
CA VAL A 101 -1.38 0.47 -12.52
C VAL A 101 -1.91 1.79 -13.06
N TYR A 102 -3.11 1.73 -13.64
CA TYR A 102 -3.89 2.86 -14.11
C TYR A 102 -5.27 2.85 -13.45
N TYR A 103 -5.84 4.05 -13.28
CA TYR A 103 -7.15 4.28 -12.69
C TYR A 103 -8.17 4.47 -13.82
N ARG A 104 -9.25 3.67 -13.84
CA ARG A 104 -10.27 3.71 -14.90
C ARG A 104 -11.02 5.05 -14.89
N ASP A 105 -11.34 5.58 -13.72
CA ASP A 105 -12.05 6.84 -13.53
C ASP A 105 -11.14 8.08 -13.48
N GLY A 106 -9.81 7.90 -13.54
CA GLY A 106 -8.83 8.97 -13.39
C GLY A 106 -8.65 9.51 -11.96
N ASN A 107 -9.46 9.06 -10.99
CA ASN A 107 -9.38 9.45 -9.60
C ASN A 107 -8.40 8.56 -8.83
N THR A 108 -7.26 9.12 -8.44
CA THR A 108 -6.17 8.39 -7.76
C THR A 108 -6.47 8.06 -6.31
N LEU A 109 -7.55 8.63 -5.75
CA LEU A 109 -8.05 8.34 -4.41
C LEU A 109 -9.06 7.17 -4.41
N ASN A 110 -9.60 6.80 -5.57
CA ASN A 110 -10.43 5.61 -5.73
C ASN A 110 -9.54 4.39 -5.99
N LEU A 111 -9.21 3.67 -4.92
CA LEU A 111 -8.35 2.49 -4.91
C LEU A 111 -9.13 1.18 -4.99
N ARG A 112 -10.45 1.21 -5.24
CA ARG A 112 -11.25 -0.02 -5.43
C ARG A 112 -10.68 -0.85 -6.58
N ARG A 113 -10.51 -2.16 -6.38
CA ARG A 113 -9.82 -3.04 -7.35
C ARG A 113 -10.42 -3.02 -8.75
N ASP A 114 -11.74 -2.83 -8.87
CA ASP A 114 -12.46 -2.74 -10.14
C ASP A 114 -12.14 -1.44 -10.93
N ASN A 115 -11.62 -0.41 -10.24
CA ASN A 115 -11.08 0.82 -10.82
C ASN A 115 -9.63 0.67 -11.29
N LEU A 116 -8.93 -0.39 -10.90
CA LEU A 116 -7.49 -0.57 -11.19
C LEU A 116 -7.26 -1.44 -12.44
N ARG A 117 -6.38 -0.99 -13.33
CA ARG A 117 -6.00 -1.72 -14.55
C ARG A 117 -4.50 -1.84 -14.68
N LEU A 118 -4.03 -3.01 -15.11
CA LEU A 118 -2.62 -3.25 -15.39
C LEU A 118 -2.32 -2.98 -16.87
N ARG A 119 -1.19 -2.32 -17.14
CA ARG A 119 -0.63 -2.17 -18.48
C ARG A 119 0.87 -2.46 -18.46
N ASP A 120 1.42 -2.81 -19.62
CA ASP A 120 2.86 -2.91 -19.79
C ASP A 120 3.55 -1.57 -19.49
N GLY A 121 4.72 -1.66 -18.89
CA GLY A 121 5.53 -0.49 -18.62
C GLY A 121 6.85 -0.85 -17.97
N TYR A 122 7.47 0.16 -17.37
CA TYR A 122 8.73 -0.01 -16.67
C TYR A 122 8.52 0.26 -15.18
N THR A 123 8.54 -0.80 -14.37
CA THR A 123 8.64 -0.70 -12.91
C THR A 123 9.65 -1.75 -12.45
N ARG A 124 10.67 -1.29 -11.70
CA ARG A 124 11.75 -2.12 -11.17
C ARG A 124 11.38 -2.85 -9.89
N LEU A 125 10.30 -2.43 -9.23
CA LEU A 125 9.84 -2.99 -7.96
C LEU A 125 9.20 -4.35 -8.17
N ASP A 126 9.72 -5.36 -7.50
CA ASP A 126 9.13 -6.69 -7.38
C ASP A 126 8.38 -6.78 -6.04
N LEU A 127 7.05 -6.77 -6.09
CA LEU A 127 6.21 -6.84 -4.89
C LEU A 127 6.37 -8.17 -4.15
N LYS A 128 6.61 -9.27 -4.87
CA LYS A 128 6.75 -10.59 -4.24
C LYS A 128 8.03 -10.63 -3.41
N ALA A 129 9.13 -10.12 -3.95
CA ALA A 129 10.38 -10.00 -3.22
C ALA A 129 10.27 -9.02 -2.03
N LEU A 130 9.48 -7.95 -2.19
CA LEU A 130 9.31 -6.92 -1.16
C LEU A 130 8.44 -7.37 0.02
N LEU A 131 7.35 -8.08 -0.27
CA LEU A 131 6.37 -8.55 0.70
C LEU A 131 6.64 -9.98 1.20
N ALA A 132 7.69 -10.64 0.69
CA ALA A 132 8.15 -11.90 1.27
C ALA A 132 8.46 -11.65 2.75
N LEU A 133 7.67 -12.28 3.62
CA LEU A 133 7.98 -12.35 5.04
C LEU A 133 9.40 -12.95 5.17
N PRO A 134 10.21 -12.48 6.13
CA PRO A 134 11.48 -13.14 6.39
C PRO A 134 11.18 -14.62 6.60
N LYS A 135 11.84 -15.50 5.84
CA LYS A 135 11.83 -16.93 6.13
C LYS A 135 12.14 -17.04 7.61
N GLU A 136 11.24 -17.63 8.39
CA GLU A 136 11.53 -17.97 9.77
C GLU A 136 12.91 -18.62 9.77
N THR A 137 13.83 -18.04 10.54
CA THR A 137 15.11 -18.66 10.81
C THR A 137 14.77 -20.00 11.43
N THR A 138 14.90 -21.06 10.64
CA THR A 138 14.71 -22.44 11.05
C THR A 138 15.42 -22.64 12.37
N GLU A 139 14.62 -23.00 13.37
CA GLU A 139 14.95 -23.60 14.66
C GLU A 139 16.45 -23.70 14.95
N ALA A 140 16.96 -22.75 15.73
CA ALA A 140 18.03 -23.07 16.66
C ALA A 140 17.40 -23.91 17.78
N SER A 141 17.19 -25.20 17.51
CA SER A 141 17.10 -26.23 18.52
C SER A 141 18.45 -26.32 19.23
N VAL A 142 18.72 -25.38 20.13
CA VAL A 142 19.76 -25.52 21.14
C VAL A 142 19.21 -26.53 22.14
N GLY A 143 19.79 -27.73 22.09
CA GLY A 143 19.42 -28.85 22.94
C GLY A 143 19.49 -28.50 24.41
N TYR A 144 18.44 -28.87 25.13
CA TYR A 144 18.58 -29.30 26.52
C TYR A 144 18.87 -30.81 26.47
N GLU A 145 20.15 -31.16 26.54
CA GLU A 145 20.53 -32.47 27.08
C GLU A 145 20.35 -32.46 28.60
N ALA A 146 20.07 -33.66 29.10
CA ALA A 146 19.52 -34.02 30.41
C ALA A 146 20.28 -33.54 31.64
#